data_AF-A0A6H2ENH1-F1
#
_entry.id   AF-A0A6H2ENH1-F1
#
_cell.length_a   1.000
_cell.length_b   1.000
_cell.length_c   1.000
_cell.angle_alpha   90.00
_cell.angle_beta   90.00
_cell.angle_gamma   90.00
#
_symmetry.space_group_name_H-M   'P 1'
#
loop_
_entity.id
_entity.type
_entity.pdbx_description
1 polymer ?
#
loop_
_entity_poly.entity_id
_entity_poly.type
_entity_poly.pdbx_seq_one_letter_code
_entity_poly.pdbx_strand_id
1 'polypeptide(L)' 'MVTGWLQNQLGEYFYFDANGSMATNRWIQTNNRWYYLGDSGVMLVDQCNSQMVNGTTLILQE' A
#
# COMPACT_ATOMS: atom_id res chain seq x y z
N MET A 1 5.09 -19.47 5.28
CA MET A 1 5.02 -18.46 4.20
C MET A 1 4.36 -17.23 4.81
N VAL A 2 4.98 -16.06 4.72
CA VAL A 2 4.39 -14.81 5.21
C VAL A 2 3.54 -14.23 4.10
N THR A 3 2.31 -13.85 4.41
CA THR A 3 1.36 -13.24 3.47
C THR A 3 0.66 -12.10 4.19
N GLY A 4 0.38 -11.01 3.50
CA GLY A 4 -0.23 -9.81 4.07
C GLY A 4 0.79 -8.84 4.66
N TRP A 5 0.32 -7.98 5.56
CA TRP A 5 1.10 -6.93 6.19
C TRP A 5 2.10 -7.50 7.21
N LEU A 6 3.36 -7.10 7.08
CA LEU A 6 4.44 -7.42 8.01
C LEU A 6 5.06 -6.11 8.50
N GLN A 7 5.16 -5.94 9.81
CA GLN A 7 5.87 -4.83 10.42
C GLN A 7 7.23 -5.32 10.91
N ASN A 8 8.31 -4.61 10.60
CA ASN A 8 9.63 -4.92 11.11
C ASN A 8 9.87 -4.26 12.49
N GLN A 9 11.04 -4.55 13.09
CA GLN A 9 11.43 -3.99 14.39
C GLN A 9 11.69 -2.47 14.37
N LEU A 10 11.87 -1.89 13.18
CA LEU A 10 12.06 -0.45 12.98
C LEU A 10 10.71 0.29 12.80
N GLY A 11 9.59 -0.44 12.75
CA GLY A 11 8.26 0.11 12.55
C GLY A 11 7.86 0.28 11.07
N GLU A 12 8.68 -0.18 10.14
CA GLU A 12 8.38 -0.16 8.70
C GLU A 12 7.43 -1.30 8.33
N TYR A 13 6.48 -1.00 7.44
CA TYR A 13 5.49 -1.95 6.96
C TYR A 13 5.84 -2.46 5.56
N PHE A 14 5.74 -3.77 5.37
CA PHE A 14 5.91 -4.50 4.11
C PHE A 14 4.66 -5.31 3.82
N TYR A 15 4.42 -5.63 2.56
CA TYR A 15 3.31 -6.50 2.17
C TYR A 15 3.82 -7.68 1.35
N PHE A 16 3.32 -8.87 1.67
CA PHE A 16 3.60 -10.09 0.93
C PHE A 16 2.34 -10.60 0.23
N ASP A 17 2.44 -10.82 -1.08
CA ASP A 17 1.39 -11.42 -1.89
C ASP A 17 1.07 -12.85 -1.41
N ALA A 18 -0.06 -13.41 -1.84
CA ALA A 18 -0.47 -14.77 -1.47
C ALA A 18 0.56 -15.86 -1.83
N ASN A 19 1.46 -15.57 -2.78
CA ASN A 19 2.56 -16.45 -3.18
C ASN A 19 3.84 -16.27 -2.35
N GLY A 20 3.84 -15.37 -1.34
CA GLY A 20 5.00 -15.03 -0.54
C GLY A 20 5.96 -14.02 -1.19
N SER A 21 5.60 -13.43 -2.33
CA SER A 21 6.40 -12.39 -2.99
C SER A 21 6.18 -11.04 -2.31
N MET A 22 7.27 -10.30 -2.07
CA MET A 22 7.18 -8.94 -1.54
C MET A 22 6.61 -8.00 -2.60
N ALA A 23 5.60 -7.22 -2.22
CA ALA A 23 5.09 -6.15 -3.07
C ALA A 23 6.00 -4.92 -2.96
N THR A 24 6.44 -4.43 -4.11
CA THR A 24 7.30 -3.26 -4.25
C THR A 24 6.78 -2.37 -5.37
N ASN A 25 7.07 -1.07 -5.25
CA ASN A 25 6.74 -0.03 -6.22
C ASN A 25 5.30 -0.10 -6.75
N ARG A 26 4.33 -0.35 -5.85
CA ARG A 26 2.93 -0.57 -6.23
C ARG A 26 1.96 -0.19 -5.12
N TRP A 27 0.72 0.05 -5.53
CA TRP A 27 -0.40 0.31 -4.63
C TRP A 27 -1.04 -1.01 -4.16
N ILE A 28 -1.29 -1.10 -2.85
CA ILE A 28 -1.97 -2.21 -2.19
C ILE A 28 -3.26 -1.70 -1.58
N GLN A 29 -4.38 -2.30 -1.94
CA GLN A 29 -5.67 -2.01 -1.33
C GLN A 29 -5.97 -3.03 -0.25
N THR A 30 -6.09 -2.60 1.00
CA THR A 30 -6.58 -3.46 2.09
C THR A 30 -7.56 -2.69 2.96
N ASN A 31 -8.60 -3.37 3.49
CA ASN A 31 -9.62 -2.75 4.35
C ASN A 31 -10.19 -1.44 3.79
N ASN A 32 -10.40 -1.38 2.47
CA ASN A 32 -10.91 -0.20 1.78
C ASN A 32 -10.03 1.06 1.90
N ARG A 33 -8.73 0.87 2.18
CA ARG A 33 -7.68 1.89 2.19
C ARG A 33 -6.58 1.51 1.21
N TRP A 34 -5.88 2.53 0.71
CA TRP A 34 -4.81 2.36 -0.25
C TRP A 34 -3.47 2.66 0.40
N TYR A 35 -2.52 1.77 0.18
CA TYR A 35 -1.19 1.85 0.73
C TYR A 35 -0.19 1.78 -0.40
N TYR A 36 0.72 2.74 -0.49
CA TYR A 36 1.77 2.72 -1.49
C TYR A 36 3.04 2.12 -0.92
N LEU A 37 3.56 1.07 -1.56
CA LEU A 37 4.86 0.50 -1.25
C LEU A 37 5.90 1.07 -2.20
N GLY A 38 6.96 1.63 -1.64
CA GLY A 38 8.11 2.12 -2.41
C GLY A 38 8.88 1.01 -3.08
N ASP A 39 9.95 1.38 -3.80
CA ASP A 39 10.83 0.44 -4.50
C ASP A 39 11.46 -0.60 -3.55
N SER A 40 11.79 -0.18 -2.33
CA SER A 40 12.31 -1.05 -1.27
C SER A 40 11.25 -1.95 -0.61
N GLY A 41 9.97 -1.83 -0.99
CA GLY A 41 8.85 -2.56 -0.37
C GLY A 41 8.34 -1.97 0.94
N VAL A 42 8.95 -0.88 1.41
CA VAL A 42 8.50 -0.13 2.59
C VAL A 42 7.26 0.68 2.22
N MET A 43 6.24 0.64 3.08
CA MET A 43 5.06 1.47 2.97
C MET A 43 5.43 2.95 3.16
N LEU A 44 5.25 3.73 2.10
CA LEU A 44 5.54 5.17 2.10
C LEU A 44 4.30 6.01 2.42
N VAL A 45 3.11 5.54 2.04
CA VAL A 45 1.87 6.32 2.15
C VAL A 45 0.72 5.41 2.56
N ASP A 46 -0.03 5.82 3.60
CA ASP A 46 -1.40 5.36 3.89
C ASP A 46 -2.35 6.45 3.39
N GLN A 47 -2.91 6.24 2.20
CA GLN A 47 -3.98 7.07 1.67
C GLN A 47 -5.30 6.35 1.86
N CYS A 48 -6.01 6.77 2.91
CA CYS A 48 -7.43 6.48 3.06
C CYS A 48 -8.20 7.16 1.93
N ASN A 49 -9.04 6.41 1.21
CA ASN A 49 -10.19 7.07 0.60
C ASN A 49 -11.39 6.14 0.43
N SER A 50 -12.43 6.38 1.24
CA SER A 50 -13.83 6.07 0.93
C SER A 50 -14.38 6.93 -0.22
N GLN A 51 -13.50 7.65 -0.94
CA GLN A 51 -13.82 8.47 -2.08
C GLN A 51 -12.99 8.02 -3.29
N MET A 52 -13.11 6.75 -3.70
CA MET A 52 -13.08 6.50 -5.15
C MET A 52 -14.38 7.05 -5.71
N VAL A 53 -14.47 8.38 -5.82
CA VAL A 53 -15.48 9.00 -6.67
C VAL A 53 -15.01 8.76 -8.10
N ASN A 54 -15.44 7.61 -8.63
CA ASN A 54 -15.72 7.45 -10.04
C ASN A 54 -14.55 7.73 -11.01
N GLY A 55 -13.39 7.08 -10.80
CA GLY A 55 -12.36 6.94 -11.85
C GLY A 55 -11.76 8.23 -12.41
N THR A 56 -11.91 9.36 -11.73
CA THR A 56 -11.30 10.62 -12.15
C THR A 56 -10.22 10.98 -11.15
N THR A 57 -8.98 11.00 -11.62
CA THR A 57 -7.81 11.44 -10.87
C THR A 57 -8.09 12.80 -10.24
N LEU A 58 -8.38 12.82 -8.95
CA LEU A 58 -8.47 14.03 -8.17
C LEU A 58 -7.04 14.44 -7.77
N ILE A 59 -6.26 14.88 -8.75
CA ILE A 59 -5.21 15.86 -8.45
C ILE A 59 -5.99 17.17 -8.29
N LEU A 60 -6.41 17.49 -7.07
CA LEU A 60 -6.50 18.90 -6.67
C LEU A 60 -5.03 19.32 -6.51
N GLN A 61 -4.43 20.08 -7.44
CA GLN A 61 -4.39 21.56 -7.44
C GLN A 61 -4.27 22.04 -5.97
N GLU A 62 -3.11 22.42 -5.46
CA GLU A 62 -2.09 23.37 -5.96
C GLU A 62 -0.65 22.92 -5.63
#